data_AF-F9GE05-F1
#
_entry.id   AF-F9GE05-F1
#
_cell.length_a   1.000
_cell.length_b   1.000
_cell.length_c   1.000
_cell.angle_alpha   90.00
_cell.angle_beta   90.00
_cell.angle_gamma   90.00
#
_symmetry.space_group_name_H-M   'P 1'
#
loop_
_entity.id
_entity.type
_entity.pdbx_description
1 polymer ?
#
loop_
_entity_poly.entity_id
_entity_poly.type
_entity_poly.pdbx_seq_one_letter_code
_entity_poly.pdbx_strand_id
1 'polypeptide(L)'
;EQSPAELGLPGIPWDQLLDNAANEPIGHSFIDTLFQRDGGASKGWVIKKVLQDSSLRSKWIKSIGDNGVEINLRMAYRYGLRIEKALELLAVLAHISGGFPLRAWELLVVRHRNTSNGGIRNILCDQGLIMIVTGAHKGFTTTGRLKIIHRFLPREVGTLLTYYLWLVLPFWEDIQANVWDKC
;
A
#
# COMPACT_ATOMS: atom_id res chain seq x y z
N GLU A 1 20.63 -5.35 10.97
CA GLU A 1 19.39 -4.86 10.35
C GLU A 1 19.60 -3.40 9.99
N GLN A 2 19.20 -2.95 8.80
CA GLN A 2 19.35 -1.54 8.43
C GLN A 2 18.21 -0.73 9.04
N SER A 3 18.52 0.37 9.72
CA SER A 3 17.48 1.25 10.27
C SER A 3 16.68 1.94 9.14
N PRO A 4 15.42 2.36 9.38
CA PRO A 4 14.66 3.15 8.40
C PRO A 4 15.43 4.41 7.94
N ALA A 5 16.24 4.99 8.82
CA ALA A 5 17.10 6.13 8.52
C ALA A 5 18.23 5.76 7.55
N GLU A 6 18.89 4.60 7.72
CA GLU A 6 19.90 4.09 6.78
C GLU A 6 19.32 3.83 5.39
N LEU A 7 18.08 3.38 5.32
CA LEU A 7 17.35 3.20 4.06
C LEU A 7 16.90 4.55 3.45
N GLY A 8 16.94 5.63 4.22
CA GLY A 8 16.41 6.95 3.86
C GLY A 8 14.91 6.92 3.64
N LEU A 9 14.18 6.10 4.41
CA LEU A 9 12.73 6.07 4.41
C LEU A 9 12.18 7.35 5.04
N PRO A 10 11.13 7.96 4.46
CA PRO A 10 10.48 9.11 5.06
C PRO A 10 9.79 8.70 6.37
N GLY A 11 9.90 9.53 7.40
CA GLY A 11 9.29 9.26 8.70
C GLY A 11 7.76 9.29 8.65
N ILE A 12 7.10 8.35 9.35
CA ILE A 12 5.64 8.32 9.46
C ILE A 12 5.23 9.11 10.72
N PRO A 13 4.49 10.23 10.59
CA PRO A 13 4.02 11.03 11.73
C PRO A 13 2.78 10.40 12.37
N TRP A 14 2.99 9.30 13.10
CA TRP A 14 1.93 8.45 13.64
C TRP A 14 0.94 9.16 14.56
N ASP A 15 1.45 10.05 15.40
CA ASP A 15 0.69 10.89 16.34
C ASP A 15 -0.35 11.78 15.65
N GLN A 16 -0.17 12.01 14.35
CA GLN A 16 -0.98 12.94 13.58
C GLN A 16 -1.68 12.26 12.39
N LEU A 17 -1.59 10.93 12.30
CA LEU A 17 -2.22 10.14 11.25
C LEU A 17 -3.59 9.67 11.71
N LEU A 18 -4.62 10.32 11.18
CA LEU A 18 -6.03 10.03 11.44
C LEU A 18 -6.78 9.98 10.11
N ASP A 19 -7.61 8.96 9.93
CA ASP A 19 -8.44 8.79 8.77
C ASP A 19 -9.92 8.96 9.12
N ASN A 20 -10.65 9.68 8.26
CA ASN A 20 -12.09 9.85 8.42
C ASN A 20 -12.83 8.82 7.56
N ALA A 21 -13.47 7.84 8.21
CA ALA A 21 -14.25 6.80 7.54
C ALA A 21 -15.44 7.36 6.74
N ALA A 22 -15.94 8.55 7.08
CA ALA A 22 -17.01 9.23 6.36
C ALA A 22 -16.52 9.99 5.11
N ASN A 23 -15.21 9.96 4.80
CA ASN A 23 -14.71 10.59 3.58
C ASN A 23 -14.98 9.68 2.38
N GLU A 24 -15.97 10.06 1.58
CA GLU A 24 -16.52 9.32 0.43
C GLU A 24 -15.90 9.58 -0.96
N PRO A 25 -15.12 10.64 -1.24
CA PRO A 25 -14.56 10.87 -2.57
C PRO A 25 -13.82 9.64 -3.12
N ILE A 26 -14.03 9.36 -4.40
CA ILE A 26 -13.35 8.28 -5.11
C ILE A 26 -11.84 8.52 -5.07
N GLY A 27 -11.07 7.46 -4.80
CA GLY A 27 -9.62 7.52 -4.70
C GLY A 27 -9.09 7.91 -3.32
N HIS A 28 -9.92 8.39 -2.39
CA HIS A 28 -9.47 8.83 -1.06
C HIS A 28 -8.83 7.67 -0.26
N SER A 29 -7.70 7.97 0.38
CA SER A 29 -6.99 7.12 1.35
C SER A 29 -6.25 7.97 2.39
N PHE A 30 -6.01 7.42 3.58
CA PHE A 30 -5.18 8.09 4.60
C PHE A 30 -3.74 8.35 4.11
N ILE A 31 -3.28 7.63 3.08
CA ILE A 31 -1.97 7.82 2.43
C ILE A 31 -1.87 9.22 1.80
N ASP A 32 -2.99 9.81 1.35
CA ASP A 32 -3.01 11.15 0.77
C ASP A 32 -2.53 12.19 1.79
N THR A 33 -2.83 11.98 3.07
CA THR A 33 -2.34 12.82 4.18
C THR A 33 -0.82 12.75 4.32
N LEU A 34 -0.19 11.60 4.06
CA LEU A 34 1.26 11.46 4.12
C LEU A 34 1.93 12.26 2.99
N PHE A 35 1.42 12.15 1.76
CA PHE A 35 1.92 12.93 0.62
C PHE A 35 1.67 14.43 0.76
N GLN A 36 0.58 14.84 1.41
CA GLN A 36 0.31 16.26 1.65
C GLN A 36 1.29 16.84 2.68
N ARG A 37 1.58 16.09 3.75
CA ARG A 37 2.44 16.53 4.86
C ARG A 37 3.89 16.72 4.47
N ASP A 38 4.43 15.84 3.64
CA ASP A 38 5.80 15.96 3.18
C ASP A 38 5.95 16.85 1.93
N GLY A 39 4.88 17.56 1.54
CA GLY A 39 4.85 18.40 0.34
C GLY A 39 5.03 17.61 -0.97
N GLY A 40 4.79 16.30 -0.95
CA GLY A 40 5.03 15.39 -2.07
C GLY A 40 6.49 14.97 -2.23
N ALA A 41 7.36 15.22 -1.24
CA ALA A 41 8.78 14.85 -1.30
C ALA A 41 8.98 13.34 -1.56
N SER A 42 8.15 12.49 -0.95
CA SER A 42 8.12 11.04 -1.15
C SER A 42 7.51 10.58 -2.47
N LYS A 43 6.88 11.45 -3.28
CA LYS A 43 6.40 11.04 -4.61
C LYS A 43 7.57 10.55 -5.46
N GLY A 44 7.41 9.37 -6.05
CA GLY A 44 8.46 8.72 -6.81
C GLY A 44 9.71 8.36 -5.99
N TRP A 45 9.59 8.18 -4.67
CA TRP A 45 10.74 7.86 -3.80
C TRP A 45 11.55 6.66 -4.30
N VAL A 46 10.88 5.58 -4.72
CA VAL A 46 11.56 4.36 -5.20
C VAL A 46 12.34 4.63 -6.48
N ILE A 47 11.75 5.30 -7.47
CA ILE A 47 12.45 5.61 -8.73
C ILE A 47 13.61 6.58 -8.50
N LYS A 48 13.46 7.57 -7.61
CA LYS A 48 14.56 8.46 -7.21
C LYS A 48 15.73 7.67 -6.63
N LYS A 49 15.47 6.71 -5.73
CA LYS A 49 16.51 5.80 -5.18
C LYS A 49 17.18 4.96 -6.26
N VAL A 50 16.39 4.40 -7.17
CA VAL A 50 16.91 3.61 -8.31
C VAL A 50 17.82 4.46 -9.20
N LEU A 51 17.48 5.72 -9.45
CA LEU A 51 18.27 6.62 -10.31
C LEU A 51 19.53 7.17 -9.63
N GLN A 52 19.51 7.32 -8.30
CA GLN A 52 20.64 7.79 -7.50
C GLN A 52 21.73 6.73 -7.31
N ASP A 53 21.35 5.46 -7.18
CA ASP A 53 22.29 4.34 -7.01
C ASP A 53 22.73 3.80 -8.39
N SER A 54 24.02 3.85 -8.69
CA SER A 54 24.56 3.40 -9.99
C SER A 54 24.36 1.90 -10.26
N SER A 55 24.40 1.06 -9.22
CA SER A 55 24.14 -0.37 -9.31
C SER A 55 22.68 -0.67 -9.59
N LEU A 56 21.75 0.03 -8.92
CA LEU A 56 20.33 -0.10 -9.19
C LEU A 56 19.99 0.45 -10.57
N ARG A 57 20.49 1.63 -10.92
CA ARG A 57 20.23 2.29 -12.20
C ARG A 57 20.62 1.41 -13.38
N SER A 58 21.82 0.83 -13.37
CA SER A 58 22.31 -0.06 -14.42
C SER A 58 21.48 -1.36 -14.57
N LYS A 59 20.82 -1.81 -13.50
CA LYS A 59 19.93 -2.98 -13.55
C LYS A 59 18.54 -2.62 -14.07
N TRP A 60 18.01 -1.49 -13.59
CA TRP A 60 16.62 -1.10 -13.81
C TRP A 60 16.40 -0.29 -15.09
N ILE A 61 17.36 0.52 -15.51
CA ILE A 61 17.22 1.44 -16.64
C ILE A 61 18.01 0.92 -17.83
N LYS A 62 17.32 0.66 -18.95
CA LYS A 62 17.96 0.28 -20.22
C LYS A 62 18.49 1.50 -20.95
N SER A 63 17.67 2.53 -21.05
CA SER A 63 17.98 3.78 -21.75
C SER A 63 17.20 4.94 -21.15
N ILE A 64 17.72 6.14 -21.33
CA ILE A 64 17.02 7.40 -21.02
C ILE A 64 17.09 8.20 -22.31
N GLY A 65 15.94 8.51 -22.90
CA GLY A 65 15.85 9.27 -24.14
C GLY A 65 14.73 10.31 -24.09
N ASP A 66 14.50 10.96 -25.22
CA ASP A 66 13.52 12.06 -25.33
C ASP A 66 12.08 11.62 -25.01
N ASN A 67 11.77 10.33 -25.24
CA ASN A 67 10.48 9.71 -24.93
C ASN A 67 10.39 9.18 -23.48
N GLY A 68 11.36 9.51 -22.63
CA GLY A 68 11.40 9.13 -21.22
C GLY A 68 12.36 7.99 -20.89
N VAL A 69 12.10 7.33 -19.77
CA VAL A 69 12.95 6.27 -19.19
C VAL A 69 12.48 4.90 -19.64
N GLU A 70 13.35 4.12 -20.27
CA GLU A 70 13.07 2.74 -20.65
C GLU A 70 13.45 1.77 -19.53
N ILE A 71 12.44 1.08 -18.98
CA ILE A 71 12.62 0.14 -17.86
C ILE A 71 13.04 -1.24 -18.38
N ASN A 72 13.94 -1.89 -17.63
CA ASN A 72 14.27 -3.29 -17.84
C ASN A 72 13.11 -4.21 -17.42
N LEU A 73 12.37 -4.72 -18.41
CA LEU A 73 11.23 -5.62 -18.24
C LEU A 73 11.53 -6.85 -17.36
N ARG A 74 12.73 -7.44 -17.50
CA ARG A 74 13.11 -8.61 -16.69
C ARG A 74 13.27 -8.23 -15.22
N MET A 75 13.77 -7.03 -14.93
CA MET A 75 13.86 -6.53 -13.56
C MET A 75 12.48 -6.16 -13.00
N ALA A 76 11.63 -5.51 -13.80
CA ALA A 76 10.24 -5.21 -13.43
C ALA A 76 9.48 -6.49 -13.05
N TYR A 77 9.55 -7.53 -13.88
CA TYR A 77 8.93 -8.84 -13.58
C TYR A 77 9.45 -9.45 -12.27
N ARG A 78 10.77 -9.48 -12.06
CA ARG A 78 11.38 -9.99 -10.81
C ARG A 78 11.05 -9.15 -9.59
N TYR A 79 10.72 -7.87 -9.77
CA TYR A 79 10.25 -7.01 -8.70
C TYR A 79 8.78 -7.28 -8.36
N GLY A 80 7.93 -7.46 -9.38
CA GLY A 80 6.54 -7.91 -9.21
C GLY A 80 6.42 -9.19 -8.37
N LEU A 81 7.21 -10.23 -8.71
CA LEU A 81 7.27 -11.47 -7.92
C LEU A 81 7.65 -11.24 -6.44
N ARG A 82 8.52 -10.24 -6.17
CA ARG A 82 8.89 -9.89 -4.79
C ARG A 82 7.78 -9.13 -4.08
N ILE A 83 7.05 -8.27 -4.79
CA ILE A 83 5.88 -7.58 -4.26
C ILE A 83 4.79 -8.60 -3.90
N GLU A 84 4.49 -9.54 -4.78
CA GLU A 84 3.54 -10.62 -4.50
C GLU A 84 3.95 -11.38 -3.25
N LYS A 85 5.22 -11.77 -3.15
CA LYS A 85 5.72 -12.47 -1.96
C LYS A 85 5.63 -11.63 -0.68
N ALA A 86 5.95 -10.33 -0.77
CA ALA A 86 5.86 -9.43 0.36
C ALA A 86 4.41 -9.23 0.82
N LEU A 87 3.47 -9.13 -0.12
CA LEU A 87 2.03 -9.05 0.15
C LEU A 87 1.49 -10.33 0.78
N GLU A 88 1.90 -11.51 0.32
CA GLU A 88 1.56 -12.79 0.95
C GLU A 88 2.00 -12.82 2.41
N LEU A 89 3.24 -12.42 2.69
CA LEU A 89 3.77 -12.39 4.06
C LEU A 89 3.05 -11.34 4.92
N LEU A 90 2.78 -10.16 4.36
CA LEU A 90 2.04 -9.10 5.06
C LEU A 90 0.60 -9.51 5.36
N ALA A 91 -0.05 -10.22 4.44
CA ALA A 91 -1.36 -10.82 4.61
C ALA A 91 -1.37 -11.84 5.77
N VAL A 92 -0.36 -12.72 5.82
CA VAL A 92 -0.18 -13.67 6.93
C VAL A 92 0.04 -12.93 8.26
N LEU A 93 0.93 -11.94 8.29
CA LEU A 93 1.21 -11.13 9.49
C LEU A 93 -0.06 -10.44 9.99
N ALA A 94 -0.82 -9.78 9.10
CA ALA A 94 -2.07 -9.14 9.45
C ALA A 94 -3.11 -10.14 9.97
N HIS A 95 -3.17 -11.33 9.37
CA HIS A 95 -4.10 -12.39 9.77
C HIS A 95 -3.82 -12.94 11.17
N ILE A 96 -2.55 -13.22 11.51
CA ILE A 96 -2.18 -13.82 12.81
C ILE A 96 -2.08 -12.80 13.94
N SER A 97 -1.86 -11.52 13.63
CA SER A 97 -1.59 -10.49 14.63
C SER A 97 -2.71 -9.45 14.80
N GLY A 98 -3.65 -9.34 13.85
CA GLY A 98 -4.77 -8.39 13.88
C GLY A 98 -5.92 -8.76 14.83
N GLY A 99 -5.63 -9.52 15.89
CA GLY A 99 -6.59 -10.00 16.88
C GLY A 99 -7.40 -11.22 16.41
N PHE A 100 -8.36 -11.02 15.49
CA PHE A 100 -9.24 -12.09 15.01
C PHE A 100 -8.93 -12.46 13.55
N PRO A 101 -8.66 -13.74 13.25
CA PRO A 101 -8.26 -14.16 11.90
C PRO A 101 -9.31 -13.75 10.86
N LEU A 102 -8.86 -13.06 9.81
CA LEU A 102 -9.72 -12.76 8.66
C LEU A 102 -10.05 -14.07 7.93
N ARG A 103 -11.31 -14.23 7.50
CA ARG A 103 -11.62 -15.32 6.55
C ARG A 103 -10.92 -15.01 5.23
N ALA A 104 -10.47 -16.04 4.52
CA ALA A 104 -9.70 -15.86 3.28
C ALA A 104 -10.38 -14.89 2.30
N TRP A 105 -11.69 -15.01 2.11
CA TRP A 105 -12.45 -14.11 1.23
C TRP A 105 -12.54 -12.66 1.77
N GLU A 106 -12.59 -12.45 3.09
CA GLU A 106 -12.64 -11.11 3.70
C GLU A 106 -11.33 -10.35 3.48
N LEU A 107 -10.21 -11.07 3.41
CA LEU A 107 -8.89 -10.51 3.14
C LEU A 107 -8.71 -10.12 1.67
N LEU A 108 -9.25 -10.93 0.75
CA LEU A 108 -9.12 -10.70 -0.69
C LEU A 108 -9.94 -9.50 -1.21
N VAL A 109 -10.93 -9.03 -0.44
CA VAL A 109 -11.78 -7.89 -0.80
C VAL A 109 -11.38 -6.59 -0.10
N VAL A 110 -10.26 -6.59 0.64
CA VAL A 110 -9.76 -5.40 1.36
C VAL A 110 -9.30 -4.35 0.37
N ARG A 111 -9.87 -3.16 0.47
CA ARG A 111 -9.52 -1.99 -0.34
C ARG A 111 -8.75 -0.95 0.48
N HIS A 112 -7.72 -0.37 -0.11
CA HIS A 112 -6.91 0.68 0.52
C HIS A 112 -7.34 2.11 0.12
N ARG A 113 -8.16 2.23 -0.94
CA ARG A 113 -8.73 3.47 -1.49
C ARG A 113 -10.22 3.29 -1.76
N ASN A 114 -10.96 4.38 -1.73
CA ASN A 114 -12.36 4.38 -2.15
C ASN A 114 -12.46 4.11 -3.65
N THR A 115 -13.44 3.31 -4.07
CA THR A 115 -13.67 3.01 -5.49
C THR A 115 -15.13 3.25 -5.86
N SER A 116 -15.41 3.57 -7.12
CA SER A 116 -16.78 3.82 -7.59
C SER A 116 -17.72 2.64 -7.33
N ASN A 117 -17.22 1.41 -7.53
CA ASN A 117 -18.03 0.19 -7.46
C ASN A 117 -17.96 -0.51 -6.09
N GLY A 118 -16.91 -0.24 -5.31
CA GLY A 118 -16.70 -0.85 -3.99
C GLY A 118 -17.05 0.06 -2.81
N GLY A 119 -17.24 1.37 -3.05
CA GLY A 119 -17.52 2.36 -2.02
C GLY A 119 -16.32 2.64 -1.12
N ILE A 120 -16.58 2.82 0.19
CA ILE A 120 -15.58 3.18 1.19
C ILE A 120 -14.53 2.09 1.38
N ARG A 121 -13.25 2.47 1.45
CA ARG A 121 -12.09 1.61 1.70
C ARG A 121 -12.18 0.83 3.02
N ASN A 122 -11.41 -0.25 3.12
CA ASN A 122 -11.34 -1.13 4.28
C ASN A 122 -10.14 -0.84 5.18
N ILE A 123 -9.05 -0.29 4.64
CA ILE A 123 -7.87 0.07 5.42
C ILE A 123 -7.99 1.52 5.87
N LEU A 124 -8.03 1.72 7.19
CA LEU A 124 -8.18 3.02 7.82
C LEU A 124 -7.06 3.21 8.86
N CYS A 125 -6.84 4.45 9.30
CA CYS A 125 -5.94 4.79 10.39
C CYS A 125 -6.70 5.52 11.50
N ASP A 126 -6.57 5.07 12.74
CA ASP A 126 -7.14 5.74 13.90
C ASP A 126 -6.10 5.86 15.02
N GLN A 127 -5.86 7.09 15.48
CA GLN A 127 -4.85 7.42 16.49
C GLN A 127 -3.48 6.78 16.20
N GLY A 128 -3.06 6.84 14.93
CA GLY A 128 -1.82 6.24 14.46
C GLY A 128 -1.81 4.72 14.36
N LEU A 129 -2.90 4.01 14.65
CA LEU A 129 -3.01 2.57 14.46
C LEU A 129 -3.70 2.28 13.12
N ILE A 130 -3.12 1.36 12.36
CA ILE A 130 -3.75 0.88 11.12
C ILE A 130 -4.79 -0.18 11.47
N MET A 131 -5.98 -0.06 10.89
CA MET A 131 -7.06 -1.03 11.05
C MET A 131 -7.58 -1.53 9.71
N ILE A 132 -7.93 -2.81 9.67
CA ILE A 132 -8.64 -3.44 8.56
C ILE A 132 -10.09 -3.64 8.99
N VAL A 133 -11.00 -2.96 8.31
CA VAL A 133 -12.44 -2.98 8.57
C VAL A 133 -13.12 -3.82 7.52
N THR A 134 -13.68 -4.97 7.93
CA THR A 134 -14.44 -5.86 7.02
C THR A 134 -15.85 -6.10 7.53
N GLY A 135 -16.78 -6.27 6.58
CA GLY A 135 -18.12 -6.72 6.87
C GLY A 135 -18.19 -8.25 6.88
N ALA A 136 -18.75 -8.84 7.94
CA ALA A 136 -19.05 -10.26 7.98
C ALA A 136 -20.54 -10.49 7.63
N HIS A 137 -20.80 -11.25 6.56
CA HIS A 137 -22.15 -11.59 6.10
C HIS A 137 -22.80 -12.75 6.88
N LYS A 138 -22.14 -13.35 7.89
CA LYS A 138 -22.75 -14.40 8.71
C LYS A 138 -23.95 -13.84 9.47
N GLY A 139 -25.16 -14.28 9.11
CA GLY A 139 -26.41 -13.84 9.72
C GLY A 139 -27.06 -12.64 9.03
N PHE A 140 -26.53 -12.13 7.90
CA PHE A 140 -27.18 -11.06 7.13
C PHE A 140 -28.57 -11.48 6.65
N THR A 141 -28.69 -12.71 6.14
CA THR A 141 -29.97 -13.30 5.72
C THR A 141 -30.98 -13.46 6.85
N THR A 142 -30.53 -13.49 8.11
CA THR A 142 -31.39 -13.68 9.30
C THR A 142 -31.68 -12.38 10.04
N THR A 143 -30.77 -11.41 10.02
CA THR A 143 -30.84 -10.17 10.84
C THR A 143 -30.93 -8.89 10.03
N GLY A 144 -30.67 -8.94 8.72
CA GLY A 144 -30.61 -7.77 7.83
C GLY A 144 -29.48 -6.79 8.13
N ARG A 145 -28.60 -7.09 9.11
CA ARG A 145 -27.52 -6.18 9.55
C ARG A 145 -26.15 -6.78 9.24
N LEU A 146 -25.31 -5.99 8.58
CA LEU A 146 -23.91 -6.34 8.34
C LEU A 146 -23.12 -6.15 9.65
N LYS A 147 -22.44 -7.20 10.12
CA LYS A 147 -21.54 -7.07 11.27
C LYS A 147 -20.22 -6.47 10.80
N ILE A 148 -19.93 -5.24 11.20
CA ILE A 148 -18.65 -4.58 10.94
C ILE A 148 -17.64 -5.05 11.99
N ILE A 149 -16.46 -5.47 11.54
CA ILE A 149 -15.36 -5.94 12.39
C ILE A 149 -14.14 -5.07 12.11
N HIS A 150 -13.67 -4.37 13.15
CA HIS A 150 -12.44 -3.59 13.13
C HIS A 150 -11.30 -4.46 13.66
N ARG A 151 -10.22 -4.57 12.90
CA ARG A 151 -9.01 -5.32 13.28
C ARG A 151 -7.82 -4.39 13.27
N PHE A 152 -7.36 -4.01 14.46
CA PHE A 152 -6.17 -3.19 14.61
C PHE A 152 -4.93 -4.04 14.40
N LEU A 153 -4.01 -3.54 13.58
CA LEU A 153 -2.71 -4.16 13.34
C LEU A 153 -1.71 -3.68 14.41
N PRO A 154 -0.79 -4.54 14.86
CA PRO A 154 0.36 -4.09 15.63
C PRO A 154 1.14 -3.00 14.89
N ARG A 155 1.83 -2.14 15.63
CA ARG A 155 2.57 -0.98 15.10
C ARG A 155 3.53 -1.40 13.98
N GLU A 156 4.22 -2.50 14.15
CA GLU A 156 5.24 -3.04 13.25
C GLU A 156 4.61 -3.47 11.92
N VAL A 157 3.48 -4.18 11.98
CA VAL A 157 2.75 -4.64 10.79
C VAL A 157 2.08 -3.47 10.08
N GLY A 158 1.49 -2.55 10.84
CA GLY A 158 0.93 -1.30 10.31
C GLY A 158 1.99 -0.46 9.60
N THR A 159 3.20 -0.38 10.14
CA THR A 159 4.34 0.32 9.52
C THR A 159 4.70 -0.28 8.16
N LEU A 160 4.81 -1.61 8.07
CA LEU A 160 5.10 -2.29 6.80
C LEU A 160 4.00 -2.03 5.76
N LEU A 161 2.74 -2.13 6.16
CA LEU A 161 1.60 -1.86 5.29
C LEU A 161 1.57 -0.40 4.82
N THR A 162 1.84 0.55 5.72
CA THR A 162 1.89 1.98 5.36
C THR A 162 3.01 2.25 4.35
N TYR A 163 4.23 1.74 4.56
CA TYR A 163 5.31 1.91 3.56
C TYR A 163 5.01 1.23 2.23
N TYR A 164 4.35 0.06 2.26
CA TYR A 164 3.91 -0.59 1.04
C TYR A 164 2.95 0.32 0.26
N LEU A 165 1.89 0.82 0.89
CA LEU A 165 0.90 1.68 0.24
C LEU A 165 1.45 3.05 -0.16
N TRP A 166 2.39 3.59 0.62
CA TRP A 166 2.93 4.93 0.42
C TRP A 166 4.05 4.98 -0.63
N LEU A 167 4.95 3.99 -0.66
CA LEU A 167 6.16 4.05 -1.49
C LEU A 167 6.21 2.96 -2.56
N VAL A 168 5.87 1.73 -2.20
CA VAL A 168 6.03 0.56 -3.09
C VAL A 168 4.92 0.50 -4.13
N LEU A 169 3.67 0.63 -3.68
CA LEU A 169 2.49 0.50 -4.52
C LEU A 169 2.45 1.56 -5.64
N PRO A 170 2.64 2.87 -5.38
CA PRO A 170 2.61 3.87 -6.45
C PRO A 170 3.66 3.61 -7.53
N PHE A 171 4.87 3.22 -7.13
CA PHE A 171 5.93 2.85 -8.08
C PHE A 171 5.58 1.59 -8.89
N TRP A 172 4.93 0.61 -8.26
CA TRP A 172 4.51 -0.60 -8.96
C TRP A 172 3.37 -0.33 -9.94
N GLU A 173 2.37 0.46 -9.54
CA GLU A 173 1.29 0.93 -10.41
C GLU A 173 1.86 1.68 -11.62
N ASP A 174 2.83 2.58 -11.40
CA ASP A 174 3.52 3.30 -12.48
C ASP A 174 4.28 2.35 -13.43
N ILE A 175 4.97 1.33 -12.91
CA ILE A 175 5.63 0.33 -13.75
C ILE A 175 4.60 -0.41 -14.59
N GLN A 176 3.51 -0.88 -13.98
CA GLN A 176 2.49 -1.66 -14.68
C GLN A 176 1.85 -0.85 -15.80
N ALA A 177 1.50 0.42 -15.56
CA ALA A 177 0.97 1.30 -16.60
C ALA A 177 2.00 1.51 -17.74
N ASN A 178 3.25 1.83 -17.41
CA ASN A 178 4.25 2.15 -18.44
C ASN A 178 4.82 0.94 -19.20
N VAL A 179 4.73 -0.27 -18.61
CA VAL A 179 5.23 -1.52 -19.20
C VAL A 179 4.13 -2.27 -19.92
N TRP A 180 2.93 -2.37 -19.33
CA TRP A 180 1.88 -3.27 -19.78
C TRP A 180 0.87 -2.61 -20.73
N ASP A 181 0.71 -1.28 -20.70
CA ASP A 181 -0.09 -0.56 -21.73
C ASP A 181 0.63 -0.47 -23.09
N LYS A 182 1.89 -0.95 -23.17
CA LYS A 182 2.70 -1.00 -24.40
C LYS A 182 2.76 -2.40 -25.04
N CYS A 183 2.03 -3.38 -24.51
CA CYS A 183 1.96 -4.75 -25.02
C CYS A 183 0.66 -5.03 -25.76
#